data_AF-A0A1N6GDP2-F1
#
_entry.id   AF-A0A1N6GDP2-F1
#
_cell.length_a   1.000
_cell.length_b   1.000
_cell.length_c   1.000
_cell.angle_alpha   90.00
_cell.angle_beta   90.00
_cell.angle_gamma   90.00
#
_symmetry.space_group_name_H-M   'P 1'
#
loop_
_entity.id
_entity.type
_entity.pdbx_description
1 polymer ?
#
loop_
_entity_poly.entity_id
_entity_poly.type
_entity_poly.pdbx_seq_one_letter_code
_entity_poly.pdbx_strand_id
1 'polypeptide(L)' 'MKAVARDVFQLMILSAGARRVLMIRTGERSFGLVAENADEATADAAQERIVQIREKAASELPMTMRDTARGAVFAES' A
#
# COMPACT_ATOMS: atom_id res chain seq x y z
N MET A 1 -2.32 16.42 -1.58
CA MET A 1 -2.86 15.06 -1.39
C MET A 1 -2.06 13.97 -2.11
N LYS A 2 -1.87 14.02 -3.44
CA LYS A 2 -1.03 13.03 -4.16
C LYS A 2 0.40 12.92 -3.62
N ALA A 3 1.00 14.04 -3.20
CA ALA A 3 2.32 14.07 -2.59
C ALA A 3 2.37 13.26 -1.28
N VAL A 4 1.44 13.48 -0.35
CA VAL A 4 1.37 12.70 0.91
C VAL A 4 1.12 11.21 0.63
N ALA A 5 0.20 10.89 -0.28
CA ALA A 5 -0.08 9.49 -0.64
C ALA A 5 1.16 8.77 -1.21
N ARG A 6 1.89 9.43 -2.10
CA ARG A 6 3.11 8.88 -2.71
C ARG A 6 4.27 8.85 -1.72
N ASP A 7 4.61 10.00 -1.15
CA ASP A 7 5.84 10.18 -0.39
C ASP A 7 5.78 9.45 0.96
N VAL A 8 4.60 9.27 1.55
CA VAL A 8 4.45 8.58 2.84
C VAL A 8 4.21 7.08 2.61
N PHE A 9 3.18 6.69 1.85
CA PHE A 9 2.83 5.27 1.72
C PHE A 9 3.82 4.48 0.87
N GLN A 10 4.34 5.04 -0.23
CA GLN A 10 5.28 4.32 -1.08
C GLN A 10 6.59 4.04 -0.34
N LEU A 11 7.16 5.04 0.32
CA LEU A 11 8.41 4.87 1.08
C LEU A 11 8.25 3.88 2.24
N MET A 12 7.12 3.89 2.94
CA MET A 12 6.93 2.97 4.05
C MET A 12 6.77 1.52 3.62
N ILE A 13 6.05 1.27 2.52
CA ILE A 13 5.89 -0.09 2.01
C ILE A 13 7.21 -0.62 1.45
N LEU A 14 8.00 0.23 0.80
CA LEU A 14 9.39 -0.09 0.44
C LEU A 14 10.23 -0.39 1.68
N SER A 15 10.14 0.42 2.74
CA SER A 15 10.87 0.20 3.99
C SER A 15 10.46 -1.08 4.73
N ALA A 16 9.24 -1.57 4.48
CA ALA A 16 8.73 -2.81 5.04
C ALA A 16 9.24 -4.06 4.31
N GLY A 17 10.04 -3.90 3.24
CA GLY A 17 10.64 -5.01 2.50
C GLY A 17 9.97 -5.30 1.16
N ALA A 18 9.04 -4.47 0.70
CA ALA A 18 8.47 -4.65 -0.63
C ALA A 18 9.51 -4.49 -1.72
N ARG A 19 9.57 -5.47 -2.62
CA ARG A 19 10.44 -5.49 -3.79
C ARG A 19 10.00 -4.46 -4.81
N ARG A 20 8.69 -4.28 -4.95
CA ARG A 20 8.09 -3.31 -5.87
C ARG A 20 6.81 -2.74 -5.29
N VAL A 21 6.62 -1.43 -5.49
CA VAL A 21 5.37 -0.74 -5.15
C VAL A 21 4.87 0.00 -6.37
N LEU A 22 3.62 -0.27 -6.75
CA LEU A 22 2.91 0.41 -7.82
C LEU A 22 1.75 1.19 -7.22
N MET A 23 1.67 2.48 -7.54
CA MET A 23 0.49 3.29 -7.27
C MET A 23 -0.28 3.50 -8.56
N ILE A 24 -1.50 2.97 -8.61
CA ILE A 24 -2.34 2.97 -9.79
C ILE A 24 -3.48 3.96 -9.55
N ARG A 25 -3.63 4.97 -10.39
CA ARG A 25 -4.77 5.88 -10.29
C ARG A 25 -6.04 5.12 -10.72
N THR A 26 -7.00 4.97 -9.83
CA THR A 26 -8.28 4.28 -10.11
C THR A 26 -9.44 5.26 -10.31
N GLY A 27 -9.21 6.55 -10.07
CA GLY A 27 -10.21 7.59 -10.28
C GLY A 27 -9.63 8.98 -10.06
N GLU A 28 -10.50 9.99 -10.05
CA GLU A 28 -10.04 11.38 -9.92
C GLU A 28 -9.35 11.62 -8.57
N ARG A 29 -9.94 11.05 -7.50
CA ARG A 29 -9.50 11.16 -6.10
C ARG A 29 -9.22 9.80 -5.44
N SER A 30 -9.09 8.73 -6.23
CA SER A 30 -8.81 7.38 -5.74
C SER A 30 -7.60 6.77 -6.44
N PHE A 31 -6.87 5.93 -5.71
CA PHE A 31 -5.77 5.15 -6.22
C PHE A 31 -5.76 3.77 -5.56
N GLY A 32 -5.28 2.78 -6.28
CA GLY A 32 -4.90 1.47 -5.77
C GLY A 32 -3.40 1.45 -5.51
N LEU A 33 -2.98 0.62 -4.56
CA LEU A 33 -1.59 0.35 -4.31
C LEU A 33 -1.37 -1.16 -4.40
N VAL A 34 -0.37 -1.56 -5.17
CA VAL A 34 0.05 -2.95 -5.32
C VAL A 34 1.48 -3.05 -4.79
N ALA A 35 1.69 -3.95 -3.84
CA ALA A 35 3.00 -4.24 -3.28
C ALA A 35 3.37 -5.69 -3.60
N GLU A 36 4.50 -5.87 -4.27
CA GLU A 36 5.11 -7.18 -4.52
C GLU A 36 6.17 -7.40 -3.45
N ASN A 37 6.05 -8.51 -2.71
CA ASN A 37 6.97 -8.88 -1.64
C ASN A 37 7.65 -10.20 -1.99
N ALA A 38 8.83 -10.43 -1.42
CA ALA A 38 9.60 -11.65 -1.69
C ALA A 38 8.94 -12.93 -1.14
N ASP A 39 8.25 -12.81 -0.01
CA ASP A 39 7.56 -13.90 0.66
C ASP A 39 6.31 -13.40 1.41
N GLU A 40 5.49 -14.36 1.85
CA GLU A 40 4.23 -14.10 2.56
C GLU A 40 4.46 -13.43 3.92
N ALA A 41 5.51 -13.82 4.64
CA ALA A 41 5.84 -13.22 5.94
C ALA A 41 6.14 -11.72 5.84
N THR A 42 6.89 -11.31 4.79
CA THR A 42 7.17 -9.91 4.49
C THR A 42 5.90 -9.18 4.08
N ALA A 43 5.02 -9.83 3.32
CA ALA A 43 3.73 -9.27 2.93
C ALA A 43 2.82 -9.00 4.13
N ASP A 44 2.79 -9.91 5.10
CA ASP A 44 2.00 -9.77 6.32
C ASP A 44 2.55 -8.66 7.22
N ALA A 45 3.87 -8.62 7.43
CA ALA A 45 4.52 -7.55 8.20
C ALA A 45 4.32 -6.16 7.55
N ALA A 46 4.38 -6.10 6.21
CA ALA A 46 4.09 -4.88 5.47
C ALA A 46 2.64 -4.44 5.63
N GLN A 47 1.69 -5.38 5.58
CA GLN A 47 0.29 -5.03 5.77
C GLN A 47 0.00 -4.53 7.19
N GLU A 48 0.56 -5.16 8.21
CA GLU A 48 0.35 -4.73 9.60
C GLU A 48 0.80 -3.28 9.80
N ARG A 49 1.95 -2.92 9.24
CA ARG A 49 2.41 -1.52 9.19
C ARG A 49 1.46 -0.62 8.41
N ILE A 50 0.99 -1.05 7.23
CA ILE A 50 0.03 -0.28 6.42
C ILE A 50 -1.26 0.01 7.20
N VAL A 51 -1.74 -0.94 8.00
CA VAL A 51 -2.92 -0.76 8.86
C VAL A 51 -2.65 0.31 9.93
N GLN A 52 -1.54 0.23 10.65
CA GLN A 52 -1.16 1.22 11.67
C GLN A 52 -1.00 2.63 11.09
N ILE A 53 -0.38 2.72 9.92
CA ILE A 53 -0.21 3.98 9.18
C ILE A 53 -1.57 4.53 8.77
N ARG A 54 -2.48 3.67 8.33
CA ARG A 54 -3.85 4.07 7.97
C ARG A 54 -4.62 4.58 9.17
N GLU A 55 -4.51 3.96 10.33
CA GLU A 55 -5.12 4.46 11.56
C GLU A 55 -4.61 5.86 11.90
N LYS A 56 -3.29 6.09 11.80
CA LYS A 56 -2.69 7.42 11.97
C LYS A 56 -3.10 8.42 10.89
N ALA A 57 -3.20 7.97 9.65
CA ALA A 57 -3.61 8.82 8.53
C ALA A 57 -5.11 9.14 8.59
N ALA A 58 -5.96 8.27 9.13
CA ALA A 58 -7.40 8.51 9.25
C ALA A 58 -7.72 9.67 10.21
N SER A 59 -6.87 9.92 11.22
CA SER A 59 -6.99 11.09 12.09
C SER A 59 -6.51 12.40 11.45
N GLU A 60 -5.67 12.34 10.41
CA GLU A 60 -5.01 13.53 9.83
C GLU A 60 -5.40 13.82 8.37
N LEU A 61 -5.96 12.85 7.66
CA LEU A 61 -6.25 12.91 6.22
C LEU A 61 -7.63 12.32 5.94
N PRO A 62 -8.49 12.99 5.15
CA PRO A 62 -9.82 12.49 4.79
C PRO A 62 -9.71 11.45 3.66
N MET A 63 -9.07 10.33 3.94
CA MET A 63 -8.92 9.20 3.01
C MET A 63 -9.61 7.96 3.60
N THR A 64 -10.45 7.31 2.79
CA THR A 64 -11.18 6.10 3.16
C THR A 64 -10.67 4.93 2.33
N MET A 65 -10.27 3.84 2.98
CA MET A 65 -9.99 2.58 2.27
C MET A 65 -11.31 1.92 1.90
N ARG A 66 -11.46 1.55 0.62
CA ARG A 66 -12.64 0.83 0.13
C ARG A 66 -12.46 -0.69 0.11
N ASP A 67 -11.25 -1.15 -0.16
CA ASP A 67 -10.98 -2.58 -0.34
C ASP A 67 -9.50 -2.92 -0.09
N THR A 68 -9.22 -4.19 0.23
CA THR A 68 -7.89 -4.79 0.34
C THR A 68 -7.94 -6.25 -0.11
N ALA A 69 -7.01 -6.64 -0.97
CA ALA A 69 -6.85 -8.01 -1.44
C ALA A 69 -5.42 -8.49 -1.21
N ARG A 70 -5.24 -9.79 -0.96
CA ARG A 70 -3.94 -10.46 -0.85
C ARG A 70 -3.99 -11.79 -1.60
N GLY A 71 -2.85 -12.22 -2.13
CA GLY A 71 -2.72 -13.49 -2.82
C GLY A 71 -1.34 -13.67 -3.42
N ALA A 72 -1.01 -14.91 -3.74
CA ALA A 72 0.20 -15.25 -4.47
C ALA A 72 0.08 -14.86 -5.95
N VAL A 73 1.18 -14.42 -6.55
CA VAL A 73 1.26 -14.24 -8.00
C VAL A 73 1.18 -15.61 -8.66
N PHE A 74 0.17 -15.84 -9.48
CA PHE A 74 -0.01 -17.10 -10.21
C PHE A 74 0.55 -17.06 -11.64
N ALA A 75 0.73 -15.85 -12.21
CA ALA A 75 1.27 -15.62 -13.54
C ALA A 75 1.89 -14.22 -13.65
N GLU A 76 3.03 -14.11 -14.34
CA GLU A 76 3.70 -12.85 -14.70
C GLU A 76 4.33 -12.97 -16.10
N SER A 77 4.55 -11.83 -16.77
CA SER A 77 5.10 -11.73 -18.14
C SER A 77 6.14 -10.64 -18.25
#